data_AF-A0A378N6J5-F1
#
_entry.id   AF-A0A378N6J5-F1
#
_cell.length_a   1.000
_cell.length_b   1.000
_cell.length_c   1.000
_cell.angle_alpha   90.00
_cell.angle_beta   90.00
_cell.angle_gamma   90.00
#
_symmetry.space_group_name_H-M   'P 1'
#
loop_
_entity.id
_entity.type
_entity.pdbx_description
1 polymer ?
#
loop_
_entity_poly.entity_id
_entity_poly.type
_entity_poly.pdbx_seq_one_letter_code
_entity_poly.pdbx_strand_id
1 'polypeptide(L)'
;MYGENQEDIFYYITTLNEITEQPAMPAGAEEGIRKGLYKFETVEGKGKGHVQLLSSGAIMRHVRAAAQILANDYGITADVFSAPSFNELGRDGADVARWNLLHPTETPRVTVTLLKCYKIYRLLLQPTI
;
A
#
# COMPACT_ATOMS: atom_id res chain seq x y z
N MET A 1 17.98 -15.36 1.78
CA MET A 1 18.60 -15.84 3.05
C MET A 1 18.89 -17.34 3.03
N TYR A 2 17.93 -18.25 3.27
CA TYR A 2 18.24 -19.69 3.47
C TYR A 2 17.64 -20.67 2.44
N GLY A 3 16.92 -20.16 1.43
CA GLY A 3 16.42 -20.98 0.31
C GLY A 3 17.49 -21.21 -0.77
N GLU A 4 17.09 -21.80 -1.89
CA GLU A 4 17.97 -21.96 -3.07
C GLU A 4 18.52 -20.62 -3.57
N ASN A 5 17.69 -19.57 -3.49
CA ASN A 5 18.09 -18.18 -3.76
C ASN A 5 18.57 -17.51 -2.45
N GLN A 6 19.86 -17.66 -2.16
CA GLN A 6 20.49 -17.07 -0.98
C GLN A 6 20.78 -15.59 -1.18
N GLU A 7 19.79 -14.75 -0.89
CA GLU A 7 20.01 -13.30 -0.81
C GLU A 7 20.77 -12.89 0.46
N ASP A 8 21.81 -12.07 0.27
CA ASP A 8 22.65 -11.45 1.31
C ASP A 8 21.95 -10.25 1.98
N ILE A 9 20.87 -10.54 2.68
CA ILE A 9 20.06 -9.56 3.41
C ILE A 9 19.70 -10.08 4.80
N PHE A 10 19.24 -9.20 5.69
CA PHE A 10 18.60 -9.57 6.94
C PHE A 10 17.27 -8.83 7.09
N TYR A 11 16.33 -9.42 7.83
CA TYR A 11 15.01 -8.84 8.06
C TYR A 11 14.92 -8.17 9.42
N TYR A 12 14.18 -7.06 9.46
CA TYR A 12 13.75 -6.41 10.68
C TYR A 12 12.22 -6.41 10.72
N ILE A 13 11.64 -6.95 11.79
CA ILE A 13 10.19 -7.08 11.97
C ILE A 13 9.81 -6.48 13.31
N THR A 14 9.02 -5.41 13.26
CA THR A 14 8.44 -4.82 14.47
C THR A 14 7.22 -5.66 14.89
N THR A 15 7.26 -6.22 16.11
CA THR A 15 6.12 -6.90 16.72
C THR A 15 5.48 -6.03 17.80
N LEU A 16 4.25 -6.38 18.18
CA LEU A 16 3.44 -5.59 19.11
C LEU A 16 3.02 -6.47 20.30
N ASN A 17 2.86 -5.85 21.46
CA ASN A 17 2.44 -6.52 22.70
C ASN A 17 0.94 -6.33 23.00
N GLU A 18 0.19 -5.73 22.09
CA GLU A 18 -1.24 -5.52 22.24
C GLU A 18 -2.02 -6.72 21.69
N ILE A 19 -2.99 -7.22 22.47
CA ILE A 19 -3.90 -8.28 22.03
C ILE A 19 -4.99 -7.64 21.16
N THR A 20 -5.11 -8.11 19.92
CA THR A 20 -6.13 -7.67 18.98
C THR A 20 -6.75 -8.86 18.28
N GLU A 21 -7.94 -8.67 17.71
CA GLU A 21 -8.48 -9.63 16.74
C GLU A 21 -7.53 -9.75 15.54
N GLN A 22 -7.25 -10.99 15.13
CA GLN A 22 -6.41 -11.33 13.99
C GLN A 22 -7.31 -11.95 12.91
N PRO A 23 -7.75 -11.18 11.91
CA PRO A 23 -8.61 -11.70 10.84
C PRO A 23 -7.84 -12.66 9.93
N ALA A 24 -8.58 -13.47 9.17
CA ALA A 24 -7.99 -14.29 8.12
C ALA A 24 -7.29 -13.43 7.06
N MET A 25 -6.20 -13.95 6.49
CA MET A 25 -5.53 -13.30 5.36
C MET A 25 -6.48 -13.24 4.16
N PRO A 26 -6.66 -12.07 3.52
CA PRO A 26 -7.44 -11.98 2.29
C PRO A 26 -6.81 -12.85 1.18
N ALA A 27 -7.65 -13.52 0.38
CA ALA A 27 -7.17 -14.37 -0.71
C ALA A 27 -6.37 -13.55 -1.75
N GLY A 28 -5.17 -14.02 -2.11
CA GLY A 28 -4.30 -13.33 -3.07
C GLY A 28 -3.48 -12.16 -2.50
N ALA A 29 -3.51 -11.93 -1.19
CA ALA A 29 -2.78 -10.84 -0.55
C ALA A 29 -1.27 -11.11 -0.38
N GLU A 30 -0.80 -12.34 -0.62
CA GLU A 30 0.56 -12.80 -0.31
C GLU A 30 1.64 -11.97 -1.02
N GLU A 31 1.41 -11.62 -2.29
CA GLU A 31 2.32 -10.76 -3.04
C GLU A 31 2.32 -9.33 -2.51
N GLY A 32 1.15 -8.77 -2.21
CA GLY A 32 1.04 -7.41 -1.67
C GLY A 32 1.64 -7.28 -0.27
N ILE A 33 1.52 -8.32 0.57
CA ILE A 33 2.19 -8.38 1.88
C ILE A 33 3.71 -8.35 1.70
N ARG A 34 4.26 -9.17 0.79
CA ARG A 34 5.71 -9.19 0.49
C ARG A 34 6.22 -7.89 -0.12
N LYS A 35 5.42 -7.27 -1.00
CA LYS A 35 5.76 -6.01 -1.68
C LYS A 35 5.49 -4.76 -0.84
N GLY A 36 4.88 -4.90 0.34
CA GLY A 36 4.74 -3.83 1.32
C GLY A 36 3.42 -3.06 1.31
N LEU A 37 2.45 -3.40 0.44
CA LEU A 37 1.10 -2.81 0.44
C LEU A 37 0.07 -3.76 -0.18
N TYR A 38 -1.09 -3.88 0.47
CA TYR A 38 -2.26 -4.52 -0.12
C TYR A 38 -3.56 -3.86 0.35
N LYS A 39 -4.60 -3.94 -0.49
CA LYS A 39 -5.94 -3.50 -0.10
C LYS A 39 -6.54 -4.51 0.87
N PHE A 40 -6.89 -4.04 2.05
CA PHE A 40 -7.45 -4.87 3.10
C PHE A 40 -8.96 -4.99 2.97
N GLU A 41 -9.67 -3.86 2.84
CA GLU A 41 -11.12 -3.83 2.63
C GLU A 41 -11.55 -2.51 1.97
N THR A 42 -12.81 -2.46 1.53
CA THR A 42 -13.51 -1.20 1.21
C THR A 42 -14.70 -1.06 2.13
N VAL A 43 -14.83 0.13 2.73
CA VAL A 43 -16.03 0.51 3.48
C VAL A 43 -16.81 1.48 2.62
N GLU A 44 -18.00 1.06 2.18
CA GLU A 44 -18.83 1.84 1.26
C GLU A 44 -19.64 2.93 1.98
N GLY A 45 -19.51 4.17 1.49
CA GLY A 45 -20.33 5.30 1.89
C GLY A 45 -21.52 5.49 0.95
N LYS A 46 -22.57 6.19 1.40
CA LYS A 46 -23.76 6.50 0.58
C LYS A 46 -23.61 7.74 -0.31
N GLY A 47 -22.56 8.54 -0.09
CA GLY A 47 -22.27 9.77 -0.81
C GLY A 47 -21.34 9.55 -2.01
N LYS A 48 -20.80 10.66 -2.54
CA LYS A 48 -19.89 10.64 -3.71
C LYS A 48 -18.41 10.73 -3.34
N GLY A 49 -18.08 10.99 -2.07
CA GLY A 49 -16.70 11.13 -1.62
C GLY A 49 -16.00 9.77 -1.58
N HIS A 50 -14.73 9.73 -2.00
CA HIS A 50 -13.91 8.54 -1.93
C HIS A 50 -12.49 8.89 -1.48
N VAL A 51 -12.03 8.25 -0.41
CA VAL A 51 -10.67 8.40 0.13
C VAL A 51 -9.96 7.05 0.25
N GLN A 52 -8.65 7.12 0.45
CA GLN A 52 -7.82 5.96 0.71
C GLN A 52 -7.11 6.15 2.04
N LEU A 53 -7.13 5.13 2.89
CA LEU A 53 -6.52 5.17 4.20
C LEU A 53 -5.43 4.10 4.27
N LEU A 54 -4.20 4.51 4.58
CA LEU A 54 -3.04 3.62 4.67
C LEU A 54 -2.61 3.51 6.13
N SER A 55 -2.23 2.30 6.56
CA SER A 55 -1.72 2.10 7.91
C SER A 55 -0.82 0.86 8.02
N SER A 56 -0.10 0.77 9.12
CA SER A 56 0.74 -0.38 9.47
C SER A 56 0.69 -0.65 10.97
N GLY A 57 0.98 -1.89 11.37
CA GLY A 57 1.07 -2.29 12.77
C GLY A 57 -0.18 -1.96 13.60
N ALA A 58 0.03 -1.48 14.83
CA ALA A 58 -1.02 -1.29 15.84
C ALA A 58 -2.13 -0.33 15.41
N ILE A 59 -1.81 0.61 14.51
CA ILE A 59 -2.73 1.67 14.09
C ILE A 59 -3.79 1.16 13.10
N MET A 60 -3.64 -0.04 12.53
CA MET A 60 -4.56 -0.60 11.55
C MET A 60 -6.02 -0.59 12.02
N ARG A 61 -6.28 -1.04 13.26
CA ARG A 61 -7.65 -1.07 13.80
C ARG A 61 -8.29 0.32 13.91
N HIS A 62 -7.49 1.35 14.21
CA HIS A 62 -7.97 2.72 14.35
C HIS A 62 -8.32 3.32 12.99
N VAL A 63 -7.56 2.97 11.96
CA VAL A 63 -7.86 3.38 10.58
C VAL A 63 -9.10 2.68 10.05
N ARG A 64 -9.32 1.40 10.39
CA ARG A 64 -10.59 0.70 10.08
C ARG A 64 -11.80 1.37 10.75
N ALA A 65 -11.66 1.75 12.03
CA ALA A 65 -12.70 2.50 12.73
C ALA A 65 -12.97 3.87 12.08
N ALA A 66 -11.92 4.58 11.65
CA ALA A 66 -12.06 5.84 10.92
C ALA A 66 -12.77 5.65 9.56
N ALA A 67 -12.49 4.57 8.84
CA ALA A 67 -13.19 4.21 7.61
C ALA A 67 -14.70 4.06 7.84
N GLN A 68 -15.09 3.41 8.95
CA GLN A 68 -16.49 3.24 9.33
C GLN A 68 -17.16 4.58 9.68
N ILE A 69 -16.47 5.47 10.39
CA ILE A 69 -16.95 6.83 10.71
C ILE A 69 -17.16 7.63 9.42
N LEU A 70 -16.19 7.61 8.50
CA LEU A 70 -16.28 8.31 7.21
C LEU A 70 -17.48 7.84 6.39
N ALA A 71 -17.71 6.53 6.33
CA ALA A 71 -18.84 5.96 5.60
C ALA A 71 -20.19 6.30 6.25
N ASN A 72 -20.30 6.18 7.57
CA ASN A 72 -21.57 6.35 8.29
C ASN A 72 -21.97 7.81 8.44
N ASP A 73 -21.04 8.67 8.86
CA ASP A 73 -21.36 10.03 9.33
C ASP A 73 -21.22 11.04 8.19
N TYR A 74 -20.35 10.74 7.21
CA TYR A 74 -20.02 11.65 6.11
C TYR A 74 -20.39 11.09 4.73
N GLY A 75 -20.83 9.83 4.65
CA GLY A 75 -21.16 9.19 3.37
C GLY A 75 -19.96 9.01 2.45
N ILE A 76 -18.74 8.96 2.99
CA ILE A 76 -17.50 8.84 2.21
C ILE A 76 -17.07 7.38 2.12
N THR A 77 -16.92 6.85 0.90
CA THR A 77 -16.31 5.52 0.69
C THR A 77 -14.82 5.58 1.04
N ALA A 78 -14.32 4.57 1.74
CA ALA A 78 -12.92 4.48 2.13
C ALA A 78 -12.32 3.13 1.73
N ASP A 79 -11.27 3.17 0.91
CA ASP A 79 -10.41 2.02 0.67
C ASP A 79 -9.32 1.95 1.75
N VAL A 80 -9.30 0.86 2.53
CA VAL A 80 -8.32 0.66 3.60
C VAL A 80 -7.19 -0.22 3.08
N PHE A 81 -5.96 0.26 3.20
CA PHE A 81 -4.75 -0.44 2.80
C PHE A 81 -3.88 -0.75 4.02
N SER A 82 -3.41 -1.99 4.08
CA SER A 82 -2.38 -2.43 5.01
C SER A 82 -1.03 -2.32 4.33
N ALA A 83 -0.08 -1.63 4.97
CA ALA A 83 1.26 -1.37 4.47
C ALA A 83 2.33 -2.03 5.37
N PRO A 84 2.62 -3.34 5.22
CA PRO A 84 3.60 -4.02 6.07
C PRO A 84 5.02 -3.45 6.02
N SER A 85 5.39 -2.77 4.92
CA SER A 85 6.70 -2.12 4.80
C SER A 85 6.64 -0.88 3.92
N PHE A 86 6.56 0.29 4.55
CA PHE A 86 6.76 1.57 3.84
C PHE A 86 8.18 1.72 3.27
N ASN A 87 9.17 1.09 3.89
CA ASN A 87 10.56 1.15 3.42
C ASN A 87 10.73 0.47 2.07
N GLU A 88 10.13 -0.72 1.88
CA GLU A 88 10.20 -1.41 0.58
C GLU A 88 9.44 -0.64 -0.50
N LEU A 89 8.31 -0.02 -0.17
CA LEU A 89 7.59 0.87 -1.09
C LEU A 89 8.45 2.08 -1.50
N GLY A 90 9.15 2.68 -0.54
CA GLY A 90 10.05 3.80 -0.81
C GLY A 90 11.23 3.41 -1.71
N ARG A 91 11.81 2.23 -1.49
CA ARG A 91 12.89 1.68 -2.34
C ARG A 91 12.41 1.41 -3.77
N ASP A 92 11.28 0.71 -3.93
CA ASP A 92 10.66 0.46 -5.23
C ASP A 92 10.38 1.77 -5.99
N GLY A 93 9.84 2.78 -5.28
CA GLY A 93 9.62 4.12 -5.84
C GLY A 93 10.90 4.80 -6.30
N ALA A 94 11.96 4.75 -5.49
CA ALA A 94 13.25 5.33 -5.84
C ALA A 94 13.90 4.62 -7.04
N ASP A 95 13.84 3.29 -7.10
CA ASP A 95 14.38 2.49 -8.19
C ASP A 95 13.67 2.78 -9.52
N VAL A 96 12.34 2.86 -9.49
CA VAL A 96 11.53 3.23 -10.66
C VAL A 96 11.84 4.65 -11.11
N ALA A 97 11.89 5.62 -10.19
CA ALA A 97 12.20 7.01 -10.51
C ALA A 97 13.60 7.15 -11.12
N ARG A 98 14.60 6.48 -10.52
CA ARG A 98 15.97 6.44 -11.04
C ARG A 98 16.02 5.80 -12.42
N TRP A 99 15.30 4.70 -12.64
CA TRP A 99 15.27 4.06 -13.95
C TRP A 99 14.66 4.98 -15.00
N ASN A 100 13.51 5.60 -14.72
CA ASN A 100 12.86 6.53 -15.65
C ASN A 100 13.74 7.73 -16.00
N LEU A 101 14.48 8.26 -15.03
CA LEU A 101 15.45 9.35 -15.26
C LEU A 101 16.55 8.94 -16.24
N LEU A 102 17.03 7.69 -16.15
CA LEU A 102 18.14 7.18 -16.97
C LEU A 102 17.69 6.63 -18.34
N HIS A 103 16.39 6.43 -18.55
CA HIS A 103 15.83 5.87 -19.78
C HIS A 103 14.69 6.76 -20.33
N PRO A 104 14.97 8.03 -20.68
CA PRO A 104 13.93 9.02 -21.02
C PRO A 104 13.16 8.70 -22.31
N THR A 105 13.68 7.83 -23.17
CA THR A 105 13.04 7.43 -24.43
C THR A 105 12.25 6.14 -24.32
N GLU A 106 12.35 5.43 -23.20
CA GLU A 106 11.63 4.18 -22.97
C GLU A 106 10.27 4.44 -22.30
N THR A 107 9.38 3.45 -22.33
CA THR A 107 8.11 3.54 -21.61
C THR A 107 8.39 3.66 -20.11
N PRO A 108 7.88 4.70 -19.42
CA PRO A 108 8.12 4.87 -17.99
C PRO A 108 7.67 3.64 -17.21
N ARG A 109 8.58 3.12 -16.38
CA ARG A 109 8.24 2.13 -15.37
C ARG A 109 7.34 2.78 -14.34
N VAL A 110 6.50 1.94 -13.75
CA VAL A 110 5.63 2.33 -12.66
C VAL A 110 5.75 1.28 -11.57
N THR A 111 5.74 1.75 -10.34
CA THR A 111 5.79 0.90 -9.14
C THR A 111 4.62 -0.05 -9.15
N VAL A 112 4.90 -1.36 -9.17
CA VAL A 112 3.87 -2.42 -9.24
C VAL A 112 2.89 -2.30 -8.07
N THR A 113 3.37 -1.82 -6.94
CA THR A 113 2.63 -1.75 -5.68
C THR A 113 1.74 -0.51 -5.59
N LEU A 114 2.15 0.64 -6.12
CA LEU A 114 1.33 1.85 -6.08
C LEU A 114 0.34 1.93 -7.26
N LEU A 115 0.62 1.28 -8.40
CA LEU A 115 -0.31 1.22 -9.55
C LEU A 115 -1.65 0.56 -9.23
N LYS A 116 -1.64 -0.48 -8.39
CA LYS A 116 -2.86 -1.18 -7.97
C LYS A 116 -3.67 -0.38 -6.94
N CYS A 117 -3.01 0.52 -6.21
CA CYS A 117 -3.60 1.24 -5.09
C CYS A 117 -3.99 2.68 -5.45
N TYR A 118 -3.28 3.36 -6.34
CA TYR A 118 -3.47 4.78 -6.63
C TYR A 118 -4.07 5.03 -8.02
N LYS A 119 -5.31 5.54 -8.07
CA LYS A 119 -5.84 6.27 -9.25
C LYS A 119 -5.11 7.61 -9.50
N ILE A 120 -4.28 8.09 -8.56
CA ILE A 120 -3.58 9.39 -8.62
C ILE A 120 -2.40 9.38 -9.59
N TYR A 121 -1.87 8.22 -10.01
CA TYR A 121 -0.68 8.13 -10.87
C TYR A 121 -0.79 8.84 -12.22
N ARG A 122 -2.01 9.13 -12.70
CA ARG A 122 -2.21 9.88 -13.95
C ARG A 122 -1.75 11.35 -13.88
N LEU A 123 -1.55 11.92 -12.68
CA LEU A 123 -1.13 13.31 -12.50
C LEU A 123 0.40 13.50 -12.38
N LEU A 124 1.13 12.50 -11.90
CA LEU A 124 2.58 12.61 -11.66
C LEU A 124 3.45 12.22 -12.88
N LEU A 125 2.84 11.65 -13.93
CA LEU A 125 3.50 11.27 -15.18
C LEU A 125 3.15 12.20 -16.34
N GLN A 126 2.51 13.35 -16.10
CA GLN A 126 2.51 14.37 -17.14
C GLN A 126 3.94 14.89 -17.28
N PRO A 127 4.59 14.71 -18.44
CA PRO A 127 5.88 15.33 -18.67
C PRO A 127 5.69 16.82 -18.45
N THR A 128 6.47 17.40 -17.54
CA THR A 128 6.61 18.85 -17.45
C THR A 128 7.40 19.26 -18.68
N ILE A 129 6.70 19.50 -19.78
CA ILE A 129 7.11 20.30 -20.93
C ILE A 129 5.99 21.31 -21.19
#